data_AF-A0A7D5MH90-F1
#
_entry.id   AF-A0A7D5MH90-F1
#
_cell.length_a   1.000
_cell.length_b   1.000
_cell.length_c   1.000
_cell.angle_alpha   90.00
_cell.angle_beta   90.00
_cell.angle_gamma   90.00
#
_symmetry.space_group_name_H-M   'P 1'
#
loop_
_entity.id
_entity.type
_entity.pdbx_description
1 polymer ?
#
loop_
_entity_poly.entity_id
_entity_poly.type
_entity_poly.pdbx_seq_one_letter_code
_entity_poly.pdbx_strand_id
1 'polypeptide(L)'
;MNTSSHYKMHHFIPWTRTKIYKMLLLSILPTALFYFLGWNWLAIPWVPVALIGTATAFISGFKNTQTYNRTWEARQIYGSIINCSRTLGIMTKDFVRGDNEKELHKEILYRHFAWLTALRFQLRETKSWENVKTKSYNREYLKYYNVPEWESSLDEELKSFLPENERQYILSTKNRATQILAQQSERLKELNKQGIITDFNYVAFENQLKDLYDQQGKAERIKNFPYPRQFSSINLYFTNVLCFLIPLGFIGELSKHTEKLGDWFIWLAVPMSVLVGWVFLVLEQIGESTENPFEGSANDIPITQISRMIEIDLREMLGEKELPPAVQAQNNILM
;
A
#
# COMPACT_ATOMS: atom_id res chain seq x y z
N MET A 1 -4.47 1.71 -6.32
CA MET A 1 -5.79 1.93 -5.70
C MET A 1 -6.92 1.48 -6.62
N ASN A 2 -7.73 0.53 -6.16
CA ASN A 2 -8.91 0.08 -6.89
C ASN A 2 -10.01 1.16 -6.78
N THR A 3 -10.55 1.59 -7.92
CA THR A 3 -11.57 2.64 -8.01
C THR A 3 -12.99 2.11 -8.19
N SER A 4 -13.18 0.79 -8.22
CA SER A 4 -14.50 0.15 -8.28
C SER A 4 -15.26 0.30 -6.94
N SER A 5 -16.60 0.24 -7.00
CA SER A 5 -17.43 0.36 -5.78
C SER A 5 -17.27 -0.82 -4.83
N HIS A 6 -17.02 -2.03 -5.36
CA HIS A 6 -16.74 -3.23 -4.60
C HIS A 6 -16.03 -4.27 -5.47
N TYR A 7 -15.27 -5.16 -4.82
CA TYR A 7 -14.73 -6.34 -5.48
C TYR A 7 -15.85 -7.32 -5.83
N LYS A 8 -16.00 -7.66 -7.11
CA LYS A 8 -16.95 -8.68 -7.55
C LYS A 8 -16.51 -10.05 -7.06
N MET A 9 -17.47 -10.93 -6.78
CA MET A 9 -17.22 -12.25 -6.21
C MET A 9 -16.27 -13.10 -7.07
N HIS A 10 -16.34 -12.99 -8.40
CA HIS A 10 -15.46 -13.72 -9.32
C HIS A 10 -14.00 -13.23 -9.30
N HIS A 11 -13.70 -12.04 -8.77
CA HIS A 11 -12.32 -11.59 -8.51
C HIS A 11 -11.90 -11.93 -7.08
N PHE A 12 -12.83 -11.82 -6.12
CA PHE A 12 -12.55 -12.04 -4.70
C PHE A 12 -12.30 -13.51 -4.34
N ILE A 13 -13.07 -14.45 -4.91
CA ILE A 13 -12.89 -15.88 -4.64
C ILE A 13 -11.53 -16.37 -5.13
N PRO A 14 -11.09 -16.11 -6.38
CA PRO A 14 -9.74 -16.52 -6.81
C PRO A 14 -8.62 -15.95 -5.94
N TRP A 15 -8.74 -14.70 -5.47
CA TRP A 15 -7.76 -14.07 -4.58
C TRP A 15 -7.66 -14.77 -3.21
N THR A 16 -8.74 -15.41 -2.75
CA THR A 16 -8.83 -16.09 -1.44
C THR A 16 -8.86 -17.61 -1.53
N ARG A 17 -8.76 -18.19 -2.74
CA ARG A 17 -8.98 -19.63 -3.00
C ARG A 17 -8.06 -20.55 -2.22
N THR A 18 -6.82 -20.14 -1.99
CA THR A 18 -5.85 -20.94 -1.22
C THR A 18 -6.31 -21.13 0.22
N LYS A 19 -7.02 -20.15 0.79
CA LYS A 19 -7.65 -20.23 2.11
C LYS A 19 -8.84 -21.19 2.12
N ILE A 20 -9.66 -21.16 1.06
CA ILE A 20 -10.78 -22.08 0.88
C ILE A 20 -10.27 -23.52 0.78
N TYR A 21 -9.25 -23.79 -0.04
CA TYR A 21 -8.66 -25.13 -0.17
C TYR A 21 -8.04 -25.62 1.14
N LYS A 22 -7.35 -24.73 1.87
CA LYS A 22 -6.83 -25.06 3.21
C LYS A 22 -7.97 -25.50 4.15
N MET A 23 -9.07 -24.76 4.18
CA MET A 23 -10.22 -25.10 5.04
C MET A 23 -10.96 -26.36 4.60
N LEU A 24 -11.11 -26.59 3.28
CA LEU A 24 -11.67 -27.83 2.76
C LEU A 24 -10.85 -29.04 3.22
N LEU A 25 -9.52 -28.98 3.09
CA LEU A 25 -8.65 -30.06 3.54
C LEU A 25 -8.74 -30.27 5.06
N LEU A 26 -8.68 -29.18 5.83
CA LEU A 26 -8.76 -29.22 7.29
C LEU A 26 -10.13 -29.67 7.82
N SER A 27 -11.20 -29.59 7.01
CA SER A 27 -12.54 -30.00 7.44
C SER A 27 -12.93 -31.39 6.94
N ILE A 28 -12.66 -31.70 5.67
CA ILE A 28 -12.99 -33.01 5.09
C ILE A 28 -12.25 -34.14 5.80
N LEU A 29 -10.96 -33.95 6.11
CA LEU A 29 -10.14 -34.99 6.74
C LEU A 29 -10.68 -35.41 8.12
N PRO A 30 -10.86 -34.52 9.11
CA PRO A 30 -11.41 -34.92 10.41
C PRO A 30 -12.86 -35.40 10.32
N THR A 31 -13.70 -34.81 9.45
CA THR A 31 -15.08 -35.28 9.26
C THR A 31 -15.12 -36.70 8.69
N ALA A 32 -14.25 -37.02 7.72
CA ALA A 32 -14.15 -38.37 7.17
C ALA A 32 -13.62 -39.37 8.19
N LEU A 33 -12.59 -39.00 8.98
CA LEU A 33 -12.08 -39.86 10.06
C LEU A 33 -13.13 -40.13 11.13
N PHE A 34 -13.92 -39.12 11.51
CA PHE A 34 -15.03 -39.27 12.44
C PHE A 34 -16.10 -40.21 11.86
N TYR A 35 -16.54 -39.98 10.62
CA TYR A 35 -17.65 -40.71 9.99
C TYR A 35 -17.30 -42.17 9.65
N PHE A 36 -16.15 -42.41 9.02
CA PHE A 36 -15.79 -43.75 8.53
C PHE A 36 -15.01 -44.60 9.53
N LEU A 37 -14.16 -43.98 10.36
CA LEU A 37 -13.33 -44.72 11.32
C LEU A 37 -13.88 -44.67 12.76
N GLY A 38 -15.00 -43.98 12.99
CA GLY A 38 -15.60 -43.85 14.32
C GLY A 38 -14.70 -43.13 15.32
N TRP A 39 -13.85 -42.21 14.86
CA TRP A 39 -12.91 -41.47 15.72
C TRP A 39 -13.62 -40.38 16.53
N ASN A 40 -14.42 -40.80 17.51
CA ASN A 40 -15.25 -39.93 18.33
C ASN A 40 -14.46 -38.92 19.17
N TRP A 41 -13.17 -39.14 19.40
CA TRP A 41 -12.29 -38.22 20.14
C TRP A 41 -11.99 -36.91 19.38
N LEU A 42 -12.23 -36.88 18.06
CA LEU A 42 -12.13 -35.66 17.25
C LEU A 42 -13.26 -34.66 17.56
N ALA A 43 -14.35 -35.13 18.15
CA ALA A 43 -15.45 -34.28 18.60
C ALA A 43 -15.05 -33.54 19.88
N ILE A 44 -14.76 -32.23 19.75
CA ILE A 44 -14.43 -31.39 20.90
C ILE A 44 -15.61 -30.46 21.25
N PRO A 45 -15.71 -29.99 22.51
CA PRO A 45 -16.74 -29.01 22.87
C PRO A 45 -16.60 -27.71 22.07
N TRP A 46 -17.74 -27.11 21.68
CA TRP A 46 -17.76 -25.84 20.94
C TRP A 46 -17.24 -24.65 21.77
N VAL A 47 -17.45 -24.66 23.09
CA VAL A 47 -17.18 -23.50 23.96
C VAL A 47 -15.71 -23.05 23.93
N PRO A 48 -14.69 -23.93 24.05
CA PRO A 48 -13.28 -23.53 23.85
C PRO A 48 -12.97 -22.97 22.46
N VAL A 49 -13.58 -23.52 21.42
CA VAL A 49 -13.41 -23.05 20.03
C VAL A 49 -13.96 -21.64 19.88
N ALA A 50 -15.16 -21.40 20.40
CA ALA A 50 -15.80 -20.09 20.41
C ALA A 50 -14.97 -19.04 21.19
N LEU A 51 -14.38 -19.42 22.33
CA LEU A 51 -13.51 -18.53 23.11
C LEU A 51 -12.27 -18.10 22.31
N ILE A 52 -11.60 -19.05 21.67
CA ILE A 52 -10.46 -18.77 20.78
C ILE A 52 -10.91 -17.95 19.56
N GLY A 53 -12.11 -18.22 19.03
CA GLY A 53 -12.74 -17.46 17.96
C GLY A 53 -12.91 -15.99 18.31
N THR A 54 -13.46 -15.69 19.48
CA THR A 54 -13.64 -14.32 19.99
C THR A 54 -12.29 -13.62 20.18
N ALA A 55 -11.30 -14.29 20.76
CA ALA A 55 -9.95 -13.72 20.92
C ALA A 55 -9.31 -13.42 19.56
N THR A 56 -9.43 -14.34 18.60
CA THR A 56 -8.90 -14.18 17.24
C THR A 56 -9.58 -13.01 16.52
N ALA A 57 -10.91 -12.89 16.64
CA ALA A 57 -11.68 -11.81 16.00
C ALA A 57 -11.24 -10.44 16.52
N PHE A 58 -11.05 -10.33 17.83
CA PHE A 58 -10.56 -9.12 18.48
C PHE A 58 -9.16 -8.75 17.95
N ILE A 59 -8.19 -9.68 18.04
CA ILE A 59 -6.81 -9.42 17.59
C ILE A 59 -6.74 -9.06 16.09
N SER A 60 -7.48 -9.78 15.25
CA SER A 60 -7.57 -9.50 13.81
C SER A 60 -8.18 -8.12 13.55
N GLY A 61 -9.20 -7.72 14.31
CA GLY A 61 -9.79 -6.38 14.24
C GLY A 61 -8.82 -5.27 14.60
N PHE A 62 -8.01 -5.45 15.65
CA PHE A 62 -6.94 -4.50 15.99
C PHE A 62 -5.88 -4.43 14.89
N LYS A 63 -5.38 -5.57 14.43
CA LYS A 63 -4.39 -5.63 13.36
C LYS A 63 -4.89 -4.87 12.13
N ASN A 64 -6.10 -5.16 11.66
CA ASN A 64 -6.68 -4.55 10.47
C ASN A 64 -6.86 -3.03 10.62
N THR A 65 -7.29 -2.57 11.79
CA THR A 65 -7.37 -1.13 12.09
C THR A 65 -5.99 -0.48 12.04
N GLN A 66 -4.96 -1.11 12.62
CA GLN A 66 -3.60 -0.55 12.63
C GLN A 66 -2.95 -0.54 11.24
N THR A 67 -3.14 -1.60 10.44
CA THR A 67 -2.66 -1.63 9.05
C THR A 67 -3.41 -0.63 8.18
N TYR A 68 -4.71 -0.46 8.40
CA TYR A 68 -5.49 0.59 7.73
C TYR A 68 -4.99 1.99 8.08
N ASN A 69 -4.67 2.26 9.35
CA ASN A 69 -4.12 3.56 9.78
C ASN A 69 -2.80 3.89 9.06
N ARG A 70 -1.94 2.90 8.76
CA ARG A 70 -0.72 3.11 7.95
C ARG A 70 -1.04 3.57 6.54
N THR A 71 -2.03 2.94 5.90
CA THR A 71 -2.50 3.34 4.56
C THR A 71 -3.16 4.73 4.58
N TRP A 72 -3.94 5.02 5.63
CA TRP A 72 -4.53 6.34 5.83
C TRP A 72 -3.47 7.44 6.03
N GLU A 73 -2.45 7.20 6.86
CA GLU A 73 -1.31 8.11 7.06
C GLU A 73 -0.59 8.36 5.74
N ALA A 74 -0.32 7.31 4.94
CA ALA A 74 0.29 7.44 3.62
C ALA A 74 -0.54 8.34 2.68
N ARG A 75 -1.88 8.22 2.71
CA ARG A 75 -2.78 9.10 1.95
C ARG A 75 -2.74 10.55 2.44
N GLN A 76 -2.66 10.77 3.75
CA GLN A 76 -2.54 12.12 4.33
C GLN A 76 -1.20 12.76 3.93
N ILE A 77 -0.11 12.01 3.97
CA ILE A 77 1.23 12.47 3.55
C ILE A 77 1.20 12.94 2.10
N TYR A 78 0.71 12.11 1.16
CA TYR A 78 0.62 12.52 -0.24
C TYR A 78 -0.39 13.65 -0.47
N GLY A 79 -1.46 13.73 0.34
CA GLY A 79 -2.36 14.88 0.38
C GLY A 79 -1.64 16.19 0.73
N SER A 80 -0.77 16.16 1.75
CA SER A 80 0.08 17.29 2.10
C SER A 80 1.11 17.61 1.01
N ILE A 81 1.70 16.60 0.36
CA ILE A 81 2.62 16.80 -0.77
C ILE A 81 1.94 17.54 -1.92
N ILE A 82 0.69 17.20 -2.27
CA ILE A 82 -0.08 17.92 -3.31
C ILE A 82 -0.19 19.40 -2.95
N ASN A 83 -0.61 19.72 -1.73
CA ASN A 83 -0.80 21.10 -1.30
C ASN A 83 0.54 21.87 -1.27
N CYS A 84 1.58 21.27 -0.70
CA CYS A 84 2.93 21.83 -0.66
C CYS A 84 3.46 22.13 -2.08
N SER A 85 3.22 21.21 -3.02
CA SER A 85 3.65 21.36 -4.41
C SER A 85 2.93 22.51 -5.11
N ARG A 86 1.61 22.65 -4.92
CA ARG A 86 0.82 23.76 -5.47
C ARG A 86 1.24 25.10 -4.86
N THR A 87 1.49 25.15 -3.56
CA THR A 87 2.03 26.34 -2.89
C THR A 87 3.40 26.72 -3.45
N LEU A 88 4.29 25.74 -3.65
CA LEU A 88 5.59 25.96 -4.29
C LEU A 88 5.44 26.54 -5.71
N GLY A 89 4.48 26.05 -6.49
CA GLY A 89 4.13 26.59 -7.81
C GLY A 89 3.76 28.07 -7.77
N ILE A 90 2.83 28.45 -6.88
CA ILE A 90 2.38 29.83 -6.70
C ILE A 90 3.54 30.72 -6.25
N MET A 91 4.29 30.29 -5.22
CA MET A 91 5.45 31.03 -4.70
C MET A 91 6.49 31.23 -5.80
N THR A 92 6.79 30.20 -6.59
CA THR A 92 7.74 30.28 -7.71
C THR A 92 7.33 31.38 -8.68
N LYS A 93 6.07 31.38 -9.11
CA LYS A 93 5.55 32.37 -10.07
C LYS A 93 5.57 33.80 -9.54
N ASP A 94 5.23 33.98 -8.26
CA ASP A 94 4.99 35.32 -7.70
C ASP A 94 6.22 35.93 -7.02
N PHE A 95 7.14 35.11 -6.52
CA PHE A 95 8.30 35.55 -5.74
C PHE A 95 9.60 35.61 -6.54
N VAL A 96 9.74 34.81 -7.60
CA VAL A 96 10.91 34.82 -8.48
C VAL A 96 10.65 35.81 -9.61
N ARG A 97 11.31 36.96 -9.60
CA ARG A 97 11.08 38.06 -10.55
C ARG A 97 12.39 38.50 -11.19
N GLY A 98 12.34 38.83 -12.49
CA GLY A 98 13.50 39.34 -13.24
C GLY A 98 13.41 39.00 -14.72
N ASP A 99 14.43 39.40 -15.49
CA ASP A 99 14.41 39.28 -16.96
C ASP A 99 14.26 37.82 -17.45
N ASN A 100 14.73 36.84 -16.66
CA ASN A 100 14.69 35.41 -16.98
C ASN A 100 13.68 34.63 -16.12
N GLU A 101 12.63 35.28 -15.58
CA GLU A 101 11.71 34.66 -14.63
C GLU A 101 11.11 33.34 -15.13
N LYS A 102 10.71 33.25 -16.40
CA LYS A 102 10.08 32.04 -16.97
C LYS A 102 11.00 30.83 -16.97
N GLU A 103 12.27 31.04 -17.32
CA GLU A 103 13.27 29.96 -17.32
C GLU A 103 13.58 29.52 -15.89
N LEU A 104 13.65 30.46 -14.94
CA LEU A 104 13.85 30.14 -13.52
C LEU A 104 12.63 29.42 -12.92
N HIS A 105 11.41 29.82 -13.28
CA HIS A 105 10.19 29.14 -12.86
C HIS A 105 10.20 27.69 -13.34
N LYS A 106 10.52 27.49 -14.62
CA LYS A 106 10.67 26.16 -15.20
C LYS A 106 11.75 25.35 -14.48
N GLU A 107 12.92 25.92 -14.26
CA GLU A 107 14.04 25.29 -13.57
C GLU A 107 13.62 24.76 -12.18
N ILE A 108 13.00 25.61 -11.35
CA ILE A 108 12.57 25.26 -10.00
C ILE A 108 11.51 24.15 -10.03
N LEU A 109 10.47 24.29 -10.85
CA LEU A 109 9.38 23.32 -10.88
C LEU A 109 9.77 21.99 -11.52
N TYR A 110 10.69 21.99 -12.49
CA TYR A 110 11.20 20.74 -13.07
C TYR A 110 12.08 19.98 -12.07
N ARG A 111 12.89 20.67 -11.25
CA ARG A 111 13.57 20.02 -10.12
C ARG A 111 12.59 19.46 -9.09
N HIS A 112 11.44 20.11 -8.88
CA HIS A 112 10.37 19.58 -8.04
C HIS A 112 9.74 18.30 -8.63
N PHE A 113 9.53 18.23 -9.94
CA PHE A 113 9.10 16.99 -10.62
C PHE A 113 10.14 15.87 -10.51
N ALA A 114 11.42 16.22 -10.57
CA ALA A 114 12.52 15.29 -10.32
C ALA A 114 12.45 14.73 -8.89
N TRP A 115 12.15 15.57 -7.89
CA TRP A 115 11.97 15.11 -6.51
C TRP A 115 10.77 14.16 -6.36
N LEU A 116 9.60 14.51 -6.91
CA LEU A 116 8.42 13.65 -6.91
C LEU A 116 8.72 12.29 -7.55
N THR A 117 9.47 12.31 -8.65
CA THR A 117 9.91 11.11 -9.38
C THR A 117 10.89 10.27 -8.57
N ALA A 118 11.91 10.88 -7.96
CA ALA A 118 12.84 10.15 -7.10
C ALA A 118 12.13 9.54 -5.89
N LEU A 119 11.21 10.29 -5.26
CA LEU A 119 10.46 9.81 -4.11
C LEU A 119 9.54 8.64 -4.46
N ARG A 120 8.78 8.71 -5.57
CA ARG A 120 7.90 7.59 -5.97
C ARG A 120 8.72 6.32 -6.27
N PHE A 121 9.86 6.44 -6.95
CA PHE A 121 10.74 5.30 -7.22
C PHE A 121 11.31 4.71 -5.93
N GLN A 122 11.79 5.56 -5.02
CA GLN A 122 12.31 5.15 -3.72
C GLN A 122 11.25 4.40 -2.89
N LEU A 123 10.00 4.88 -2.91
CA LEU A 123 8.89 4.22 -2.21
C LEU A 123 8.42 2.92 -2.89
N ARG A 124 8.71 2.74 -4.19
CA ARG A 124 8.42 1.51 -4.96
C ARG A 124 9.56 0.48 -4.95
N GLU A 125 10.71 0.80 -4.35
CA GLU A 125 11.79 -0.17 -4.12
C GLU A 125 11.29 -1.32 -3.25
N THR A 126 11.47 -2.56 -3.70
CA THR A 126 10.93 -3.71 -2.98
C THR A 126 11.79 -4.06 -1.76
N LYS A 127 11.15 -4.22 -0.60
CA LYS A 127 11.81 -4.69 0.63
C LYS A 127 11.51 -6.19 0.83
N SER A 128 12.40 -6.90 1.54
CA SER A 128 12.29 -8.36 1.73
C SER A 128 11.02 -8.80 2.46
N TRP A 129 10.37 -7.90 3.19
CA TRP A 129 9.24 -8.15 4.05
C TRP A 129 7.89 -7.69 3.46
N GLU A 130 7.91 -7.23 2.21
CA GLU A 130 6.76 -6.76 1.45
C GLU A 130 6.01 -7.90 0.76
N ASN A 131 4.71 -7.71 0.53
CA ASN A 131 3.79 -8.76 0.14
C ASN A 131 3.54 -8.84 -1.37
N VAL A 132 3.68 -7.73 -2.11
CA VAL A 132 3.28 -7.66 -3.52
C VAL A 132 4.00 -8.65 -4.45
N LYS A 133 5.32 -8.85 -4.27
CA LYS A 133 6.12 -9.78 -5.10
C LYS A 133 6.35 -11.15 -4.45
N THR A 134 6.13 -11.27 -3.13
CA THR A 134 6.43 -12.49 -2.37
C THR A 134 5.21 -13.42 -2.26
N LYS A 135 4.00 -12.87 -2.17
CA LYS A 135 2.77 -13.65 -2.00
C LYS A 135 2.15 -13.99 -3.37
N SER A 136 1.84 -15.27 -3.58
CA SER A 136 1.36 -15.78 -4.88
C SER A 136 0.07 -15.11 -5.37
N TYR A 137 -0.87 -14.81 -4.46
CA TYR A 137 -2.14 -14.16 -4.80
C TYR A 137 -1.96 -12.71 -5.28
N ASN A 138 -0.98 -11.97 -4.75
CA ASN A 138 -0.68 -10.62 -5.21
C ASN A 138 0.04 -10.64 -6.56
N ARG A 139 1.01 -11.56 -6.73
CA ARG A 139 1.75 -11.73 -7.99
C ARG A 139 0.85 -12.10 -9.16
N GLU A 140 -0.20 -12.88 -8.92
CA GLU A 140 -1.19 -13.20 -9.96
C GLU A 140 -2.03 -11.98 -10.34
N TYR A 141 -2.35 -11.12 -9.37
CA TYR A 141 -3.13 -9.90 -9.59
C TYR A 141 -2.36 -8.83 -10.37
N LEU A 142 -1.02 -8.85 -10.33
CA LEU A 142 -0.16 -7.99 -11.16
C LEU A 142 -0.34 -8.20 -12.68
N LYS A 143 -1.00 -9.27 -13.12
CA LYS A 143 -1.31 -9.46 -14.55
C LYS A 143 -2.36 -8.48 -15.08
N TYR A 144 -3.10 -7.81 -14.19
CA TYR A 144 -4.19 -6.92 -14.56
C TYR A 144 -3.77 -5.44 -14.68
N TYR A 145 -2.56 -5.08 -14.25
CA TYR A 145 -2.11 -3.70 -14.26
C TYR A 145 -0.60 -3.63 -14.17
N ASN A 146 -0.03 -2.54 -14.68
CA ASN A 146 1.41 -2.32 -14.64
C ASN A 146 1.76 -1.28 -13.56
N VAL A 147 2.95 -1.39 -12.99
CA VAL A 147 3.51 -0.40 -12.06
C VAL A 147 4.62 0.33 -12.80
N PRO A 148 4.45 1.61 -13.19
CA PRO A 148 5.40 2.30 -14.05
C PRO A 148 6.84 2.32 -13.51
N GLU A 149 7.01 2.46 -12.19
CA GLU A 149 8.33 2.46 -11.55
C GLU A 149 9.06 1.11 -11.58
N TRP A 150 8.41 0.04 -12.08
CA TRP A 150 9.03 -1.26 -12.32
C TRP A 150 9.34 -1.51 -13.80
N GLU A 151 8.81 -0.69 -14.70
CA GLU A 151 8.99 -0.82 -16.15
C GLU A 151 10.07 0.11 -16.68
N SER A 152 10.18 1.32 -16.13
CA SER A 152 11.23 2.29 -16.47
C SER A 152 12.29 2.39 -15.39
N SER A 153 13.46 2.90 -15.76
CA SER A 153 14.51 3.24 -14.80
C SER A 153 14.37 4.67 -14.30
N LEU A 154 14.83 4.91 -13.06
CA LEU A 154 14.87 6.27 -12.50
C LEU A 154 15.69 7.23 -13.37
N ASP A 155 16.80 6.77 -13.96
CA ASP A 155 17.63 7.60 -14.85
C ASP A 155 16.82 8.08 -16.06
N GLU A 156 16.07 7.20 -16.71
CA GLU A 156 15.26 7.55 -17.87
C GLU A 156 14.18 8.58 -17.55
N GLU A 157 13.48 8.43 -16.42
CA GLU A 157 12.43 9.36 -16.00
C GLU A 157 13.00 10.72 -15.60
N LEU A 158 14.18 10.76 -14.98
CA LEU A 158 14.83 12.01 -14.58
C LEU A 158 15.41 12.81 -15.75
N LYS A 159 15.65 12.20 -16.92
CA LYS A 159 16.17 12.90 -18.12
C LYS A 159 15.29 14.07 -18.55
N SER A 160 13.97 13.95 -18.36
CA SER A 160 13.00 14.98 -18.73
C SER A 160 13.01 16.19 -17.78
N PHE A 161 13.63 16.05 -16.60
CA PHE A 161 13.54 17.02 -15.52
C PHE A 161 14.89 17.62 -15.10
N LEU A 162 15.98 16.86 -15.20
CA LEU A 162 17.31 17.28 -14.76
C LEU A 162 18.33 17.24 -15.91
N PRO A 163 19.25 18.22 -15.97
CA PRO A 163 20.38 18.17 -16.88
C PRO A 163 21.33 17.02 -16.51
N GLU A 164 22.15 16.60 -17.47
CA GLU A 164 23.03 15.43 -17.36
C GLU A 164 23.93 15.46 -16.11
N ASN A 165 24.57 16.59 -15.86
CA ASN A 165 25.49 16.78 -14.73
C ASN A 165 24.79 16.61 -13.37
N GLU A 166 23.63 17.23 -13.18
CA GLU A 166 22.83 17.09 -11.95
C GLU A 166 22.34 15.65 -11.80
N ARG A 167 21.87 15.04 -12.88
CA ARG A 167 21.34 13.68 -12.86
C ARG A 167 22.41 12.65 -12.47
N GLN A 168 23.62 12.75 -13.03
CA GLN A 168 24.74 11.87 -12.67
C GLN A 168 25.12 12.00 -11.19
N TYR A 169 25.17 13.23 -10.66
CA TYR A 169 25.36 13.45 -9.24
C TYR A 169 24.26 12.78 -8.41
N ILE A 170 22.98 13.04 -8.72
CA ILE A 170 21.85 12.46 -7.98
C ILE A 170 21.90 10.93 -7.99
N LEU A 171 22.16 10.31 -9.15
CA LEU A 171 22.20 8.85 -9.28
C LEU A 171 23.32 8.21 -8.44
N SER A 172 24.42 8.93 -8.20
CA SER A 172 25.55 8.51 -7.36
C SER A 172 25.24 8.49 -5.85
N THR A 173 24.17 9.17 -5.43
CA THR A 173 23.82 9.33 -4.02
C THR A 173 22.92 8.19 -3.50
N LYS A 174 22.90 7.99 -2.18
CA LYS A 174 22.07 6.96 -1.54
C LYS A 174 20.60 7.35 -1.45
N ASN A 175 20.31 8.51 -0.86
CA ASN A 175 18.95 9.05 -0.77
C ASN A 175 18.76 10.14 -1.81
N ARG A 176 18.30 9.73 -2.99
CA ARG A 176 18.19 10.58 -4.19
C ARG A 176 17.17 11.70 -3.99
N ALA A 177 16.02 11.39 -3.40
CA ALA A 177 14.98 12.38 -3.14
C ALA A 177 15.47 13.48 -2.18
N THR A 178 16.15 13.13 -1.08
CA THR A 178 16.76 14.10 -0.17
C THR A 178 17.75 15.02 -0.90
N GLN A 179 18.60 14.45 -1.75
CA GLN A 179 19.63 15.24 -2.44
C GLN A 179 19.04 16.21 -3.47
N ILE A 180 17.92 15.87 -4.12
CA ILE A 180 17.23 16.80 -5.01
C ILE A 180 16.66 17.99 -4.22
N LEU A 181 16.05 17.78 -3.05
CA LEU A 181 15.58 18.90 -2.21
C LEU A 181 16.74 19.77 -1.71
N ALA A 182 17.88 19.17 -1.36
CA ALA A 182 19.08 19.90 -0.96
C ALA A 182 19.60 20.81 -2.09
N GLN A 183 19.65 20.30 -3.32
CA GLN A 183 20.03 21.10 -4.50
C GLN A 183 19.02 22.22 -4.80
N GLN A 184 17.73 22.00 -4.57
CA GLN A 184 16.72 23.07 -4.69
C GLN A 184 16.97 24.18 -3.67
N SER A 185 17.26 23.84 -2.40
CA SER A 185 17.61 24.84 -1.37
C SER A 185 18.89 25.61 -1.74
N GLU A 186 19.92 24.91 -2.24
CA GLU A 186 21.14 25.56 -2.72
C GLU A 186 20.86 26.56 -3.84
N ARG A 187 20.01 26.18 -4.80
CA ARG A 187 19.61 27.10 -5.87
C ARG A 187 18.86 28.32 -5.35
N LEU A 188 17.91 28.14 -4.44
CA LEU A 188 17.17 29.26 -3.85
C LEU A 188 18.11 30.24 -3.13
N LYS A 189 19.11 29.71 -2.41
CA LYS A 189 20.15 30.52 -1.78
C LYS A 189 20.96 31.34 -2.80
N GLU A 190 21.27 30.78 -3.97
CA GLU A 190 21.92 31.54 -5.05
C GLU A 190 21.03 32.67 -5.58
N LEU A 191 19.75 32.37 -5.84
CA LEU A 191 18.78 33.37 -6.32
C LEU A 191 18.59 34.50 -5.30
N ASN A 192 18.62 34.19 -4.00
CA ASN A 192 18.57 35.18 -2.94
C ASN A 192 19.82 36.07 -2.94
N LYS A 193 21.01 35.48 -3.03
CA LYS A 193 22.27 36.24 -3.13
C LYS A 193 22.32 37.16 -4.37
N GLN A 194 21.66 36.76 -5.45
CA GLN A 194 21.54 37.54 -6.68
C GLN A 194 20.47 38.64 -6.60
N GLY A 195 19.69 38.70 -5.51
CA GLY A 195 18.59 39.67 -5.35
C GLY A 195 17.34 39.35 -6.17
N ILE A 196 17.28 38.18 -6.81
CA ILE A 196 16.12 37.73 -7.61
C ILE A 196 14.95 37.37 -6.68
N ILE A 197 15.25 36.82 -5.50
CA ILE A 197 14.27 36.61 -4.42
C ILE A 197 14.70 37.39 -3.18
N THR A 198 13.73 38.05 -2.52
CA THR A 198 13.97 38.77 -1.27
C THR A 198 14.19 37.80 -0.10
N ASP A 199 14.75 38.28 1.01
CA ASP A 199 14.99 37.44 2.19
C ASP A 199 13.69 36.85 2.76
N PHE A 200 12.60 37.62 2.75
CA PHE A 200 11.28 37.13 3.18
C PHE A 200 10.77 36.01 2.27
N ASN A 201 10.94 36.15 0.95
CA ASN A 201 10.54 35.13 -0.01
C ASN A 201 11.41 33.88 0.11
N TYR A 202 12.72 34.05 0.30
CA TYR A 202 13.65 32.94 0.53
C TYR A 202 13.28 32.13 1.77
N VAL A 203 13.00 32.79 2.89
CA VAL A 203 12.51 32.11 4.12
C VAL A 203 11.19 31.38 3.85
N ALA A 204 10.27 31.95 3.08
CA ALA A 204 9.03 31.30 2.72
C ALA A 204 9.26 30.02 1.89
N PHE A 205 10.17 30.04 0.92
CA PHE A 205 10.54 28.86 0.15
C PHE A 205 11.24 27.79 1.01
N GLU A 206 12.17 28.19 1.88
CA GLU A 206 12.87 27.25 2.78
C GLU A 206 11.89 26.55 3.73
N ASN A 207 10.89 27.27 4.24
CA ASN A 207 9.80 26.66 5.00
C ASN A 207 9.00 25.66 4.15
N GLN A 208 8.75 25.99 2.88
CA GLN A 208 8.05 25.08 1.97
C GLN A 208 8.87 23.81 1.66
N LEU A 209 10.19 23.92 1.51
CA LEU A 209 11.10 22.77 1.35
C LEU A 209 11.19 21.93 2.63
N LYS A 210 11.23 22.58 3.81
CA LYS A 210 11.16 21.90 5.10
C LYS A 210 9.87 21.07 5.22
N ASP A 211 8.73 21.61 4.83
CA ASP A 211 7.46 20.87 4.87
C ASP A 211 7.48 19.65 3.93
N LEU A 212 8.12 19.76 2.75
CA LEU A 212 8.33 18.63 1.84
C LEU A 212 9.27 17.58 2.44
N TYR A 213 10.35 17.98 3.12
CA TYR A 213 11.22 17.08 3.88
C TYR A 213 10.46 16.34 4.98
N ASP A 214 9.59 17.03 5.72
CA ASP A 214 8.76 16.43 6.77
C ASP A 214 7.82 15.36 6.19
N GLN A 215 7.21 15.60 5.01
CA GLN A 215 6.39 14.59 4.34
C GLN A 215 7.21 13.42 3.80
N GLN A 216 8.37 13.69 3.19
CA GLN A 216 9.29 12.65 2.73
C GLN A 216 9.71 11.74 3.88
N GLY A 217 10.15 12.30 5.01
CA GLY A 217 10.59 11.54 6.18
C GLY A 217 9.46 10.67 6.76
N LYS A 218 8.21 11.17 6.78
CA LYS A 218 7.05 10.37 7.18
C LYS A 218 6.78 9.21 6.22
N ALA A 219 6.86 9.43 4.91
CA ALA A 219 6.69 8.38 3.90
C ALA A 219 7.79 7.31 4.00
N GLU A 220 9.05 7.74 4.13
CA GLU A 220 10.20 6.86 4.33
C GLU A 220 10.08 6.03 5.61
N ARG A 221 9.54 6.61 6.69
CA ARG A 221 9.27 5.87 7.93
C ARG A 221 8.26 4.75 7.71
N ILE A 222 7.14 5.02 7.04
CA ILE A 222 6.15 3.98 6.71
C ILE A 222 6.79 2.89 5.84
N LYS A 223 7.59 3.27 4.84
CA LYS A 223 8.25 2.33 3.91
C LYS A 223 9.31 1.46 4.60
N ASN A 224 10.16 2.06 5.42
CA ASN A 224 11.33 1.39 5.98
C ASN A 224 11.04 0.64 7.28
N PHE A 225 9.96 0.97 7.99
CA PHE A 225 9.59 0.31 9.24
C PHE A 225 8.24 -0.43 9.12
N PRO A 226 8.24 -1.77 9.00
CA PRO A 226 7.02 -2.56 8.89
C PRO A 226 6.19 -2.54 10.17
N TYR A 227 4.96 -3.04 10.10
CA TYR A 227 4.15 -3.25 11.30
C TYR A 227 4.86 -4.25 12.23
N PRO A 228 4.84 -4.07 13.57
CA PRO A 228 5.67 -4.88 14.46
C PRO A 228 5.35 -6.36 14.33
N ARG A 229 6.38 -7.15 14.02
CA ARG A 229 6.23 -8.53 13.56
C ARG A 229 5.68 -9.47 14.64
N GLN A 230 5.88 -9.16 15.92
CA GLN A 230 5.27 -9.93 17.00
C GLN A 230 3.73 -9.91 16.97
N PHE A 231 3.11 -8.76 16.66
CA PHE A 231 1.65 -8.66 16.57
C PHE A 231 1.11 -9.42 15.36
N SER A 232 1.79 -9.29 14.21
CA SER A 232 1.42 -10.04 13.01
C SER A 232 1.54 -11.56 13.23
N SER A 233 2.61 -12.00 13.91
CA SER A 233 2.84 -13.41 14.23
C SER A 233 1.77 -13.98 15.18
N ILE A 234 1.42 -13.24 16.23
CA ILE A 234 0.36 -13.67 17.16
C ILE A 234 -0.98 -13.82 16.44
N ASN A 235 -1.35 -12.86 15.58
CA ASN A 235 -2.60 -12.97 14.83
C ASN A 235 -2.60 -14.22 13.92
N LEU A 236 -1.50 -14.44 13.19
CA LEU A 236 -1.33 -15.62 12.34
C LEU A 236 -1.46 -16.94 13.14
N TYR A 237 -0.83 -17.03 14.32
CA TYR A 237 -0.90 -18.23 15.15
C TYR A 237 -2.31 -18.48 15.67
N PHE A 238 -2.99 -17.46 16.19
CA PHE A 238 -4.37 -17.58 16.68
C PHE A 238 -5.34 -17.95 15.55
N THR A 239 -5.24 -17.29 14.39
CA THR A 239 -6.06 -17.63 13.22
C THR A 239 -5.82 -19.06 12.75
N ASN A 240 -4.57 -19.54 12.74
CA ASN A 240 -4.27 -20.92 12.35
C ASN A 240 -4.80 -21.95 13.36
N VAL A 241 -4.64 -21.69 14.67
CA VAL A 241 -5.18 -22.54 15.74
C VAL A 241 -6.70 -22.60 15.63
N LEU A 242 -7.36 -21.45 15.47
CA LEU A 242 -8.81 -21.38 15.28
C LEU A 242 -9.26 -22.20 14.06
N CYS A 243 -8.62 -22.03 12.90
CA CYS A 243 -8.95 -22.77 11.69
C CYS A 243 -8.79 -24.28 11.83
N PHE A 244 -7.85 -24.73 12.66
CA PHE A 244 -7.68 -26.15 12.99
C PHE A 244 -8.78 -26.66 13.93
N LEU A 245 -9.22 -25.85 14.89
CA LEU A 245 -10.22 -26.24 15.89
C LEU A 245 -11.67 -26.18 15.38
N ILE A 246 -11.97 -25.28 14.44
CA ILE A 246 -13.33 -25.08 13.90
C ILE A 246 -13.97 -26.40 13.42
N PRO A 247 -13.32 -27.22 12.57
CA PRO A 247 -13.88 -28.50 12.14
C PRO A 247 -14.21 -29.46 13.29
N LEU A 248 -13.31 -29.55 14.27
CA LEU A 248 -13.46 -30.43 15.43
C LEU A 248 -14.63 -29.97 16.32
N GLY A 249 -14.78 -28.65 16.48
CA GLY A 249 -15.90 -28.06 17.23
C GLY A 249 -17.24 -28.28 16.54
N PHE A 250 -17.31 -28.11 15.21
CA PHE A 250 -18.54 -28.40 14.47
C PHE A 250 -18.90 -29.88 14.49
N ILE A 251 -17.92 -30.78 14.38
CA ILE A 251 -18.15 -32.22 14.55
C ILE A 251 -18.77 -32.49 15.93
N GLY A 252 -18.20 -31.93 17.00
CA GLY A 252 -18.69 -32.15 18.36
C GLY A 252 -20.07 -31.54 18.65
N GLU A 253 -20.46 -30.47 17.97
CA GLU A 253 -21.81 -29.91 18.09
C GLU A 253 -22.82 -30.71 17.26
N LEU A 254 -22.49 -31.05 16.03
CA LEU A 254 -23.39 -31.76 15.12
C LEU A 254 -23.57 -33.24 15.50
N SER A 255 -22.55 -33.87 16.11
CA SER A 255 -22.64 -35.27 16.57
C SER A 255 -23.72 -35.49 17.61
N LYS A 256 -24.04 -34.46 18.42
CA LYS A 256 -25.13 -34.50 19.41
C LYS A 256 -26.52 -34.61 18.77
N HIS A 257 -26.64 -34.24 17.49
CA HIS A 257 -27.89 -34.26 16.74
C HIS A 257 -27.98 -35.44 15.76
N THR A 258 -26.93 -36.24 15.64
CA THR A 258 -26.85 -37.38 14.74
C THR A 258 -27.95 -38.42 15.00
N GLU A 259 -28.29 -38.69 16.26
CA GLU A 259 -29.37 -39.64 16.62
C GLU A 259 -30.75 -39.23 16.05
N LYS A 260 -30.99 -37.92 15.85
CA LYS A 260 -32.28 -37.40 15.38
C LYS A 260 -32.33 -37.14 13.88
N LEU A 261 -31.19 -36.79 13.27
CA LEU A 261 -31.11 -36.30 11.88
C LEU A 261 -30.37 -37.27 10.95
N GLY A 262 -29.75 -38.33 11.49
CA GLY A 262 -29.00 -39.34 10.77
C GLY A 262 -27.51 -39.02 10.62
N ASP A 263 -26.69 -40.05 10.41
CA ASP A 263 -25.23 -39.97 10.38
C ASP A 263 -24.69 -39.04 9.29
N TRP A 264 -25.41 -38.90 8.17
CA TRP A 264 -25.04 -38.00 7.08
C TRP A 264 -24.98 -36.53 7.51
N PHE A 265 -25.72 -36.15 8.56
CA PHE A 265 -25.80 -34.77 9.05
C PHE A 265 -24.43 -34.21 9.48
N ILE A 266 -23.49 -35.08 9.87
CA ILE A 266 -22.13 -34.67 10.27
C ILE A 266 -21.37 -33.97 9.14
N TRP A 267 -21.68 -34.29 7.88
CA TRP A 267 -21.03 -33.68 6.72
C TRP A 267 -21.30 -32.18 6.59
N LEU A 268 -22.33 -31.67 7.26
CA LEU A 268 -22.59 -30.22 7.37
C LEU A 268 -21.46 -29.48 8.10
N ALA A 269 -20.63 -30.18 8.89
CA ALA A 269 -19.43 -29.64 9.51
C ALA A 269 -18.47 -29.04 8.47
N VAL A 270 -18.38 -29.64 7.27
CA VAL A 270 -17.47 -29.19 6.20
C VAL A 270 -17.83 -27.80 5.68
N PRO A 271 -19.01 -27.55 5.08
CA PRO A 271 -19.36 -26.23 4.56
C PRO A 271 -19.41 -25.16 5.66
N MET A 272 -19.85 -25.51 6.89
CA MET A 272 -19.83 -24.57 8.02
C MET A 272 -18.40 -24.17 8.42
N SER A 273 -17.49 -25.16 8.50
CA SER A 273 -16.09 -24.91 8.81
C SER A 273 -15.41 -24.07 7.75
N VAL A 274 -15.66 -24.39 6.47
CA VAL A 274 -15.12 -23.64 5.35
C VAL A 274 -15.59 -22.19 5.41
N LEU A 275 -16.87 -21.95 5.63
CA LEU A 275 -17.42 -20.59 5.72
C LEU A 275 -16.75 -19.79 6.85
N VAL A 276 -16.77 -20.30 8.08
CA VAL A 276 -16.25 -19.57 9.24
C VAL A 276 -14.73 -19.40 9.15
N GLY A 277 -13.99 -20.45 8.83
CA GLY A 277 -12.54 -20.38 8.69
C GLY A 277 -12.10 -19.48 7.52
N TRP A 278 -12.85 -19.47 6.42
CA TRP A 278 -12.59 -18.55 5.31
C TRP A 278 -12.71 -17.10 5.74
N VAL A 279 -13.74 -16.72 6.52
CA VAL A 279 -13.89 -15.35 7.04
C VAL A 279 -12.65 -14.91 7.82
N PHE A 280 -12.17 -15.71 8.76
CA PHE A 280 -10.98 -15.35 9.56
C PHE A 280 -9.69 -15.31 8.73
N LEU A 281 -9.50 -16.26 7.82
CA LEU A 281 -8.32 -16.26 6.94
C LEU A 281 -8.31 -15.09 5.95
N VAL A 282 -9.49 -14.65 5.51
CA VAL A 282 -9.66 -13.47 4.64
C VAL A 282 -9.40 -12.19 5.43
N LEU A 283 -9.89 -12.07 6.66
CA LEU A 283 -9.58 -10.92 7.51
C LEU A 283 -8.07 -10.75 7.71
N GLU A 284 -7.36 -11.85 7.93
CA GLU A 284 -5.89 -11.84 8.04
C GLU A 284 -5.22 -11.40 6.72
N GLN A 285 -5.69 -11.92 5.59
CA GLN A 285 -5.15 -11.57 4.27
C GLN A 285 -5.40 -10.10 3.89
N ILE A 286 -6.55 -9.53 4.27
CA ILE A 286 -6.87 -8.10 4.09
C ILE A 286 -5.91 -7.23 4.91
N GLY A 287 -5.66 -7.59 6.17
CA GLY A 287 -4.68 -6.90 7.01
C GLY A 287 -3.28 -6.90 6.40
N GLU A 288 -2.79 -8.07 5.97
CA GLU A 288 -1.49 -8.20 5.28
C GLU A 288 -1.42 -7.32 4.01
N SER A 289 -2.51 -7.23 3.25
CA SER A 289 -2.54 -6.50 1.97
C SER A 289 -2.69 -4.99 2.13
N THR A 290 -3.00 -4.52 3.34
CA THR A 290 -3.15 -3.09 3.68
C THR A 290 -1.94 -2.57 4.49
N GLU A 291 -1.03 -3.46 4.90
CA GLU A 291 0.09 -3.14 5.79
C GLU A 291 1.10 -2.16 5.17
N ASN A 292 1.32 -2.25 3.85
CA ASN A 292 2.38 -1.56 3.12
C ASN A 292 1.79 -0.76 1.94
N PRO A 293 1.55 0.54 2.08
CA PRO A 293 0.75 1.33 1.13
C PRO A 293 1.50 1.81 -0.11
N PHE A 294 2.77 1.42 -0.30
CA PHE A 294 3.64 1.91 -1.36
C PHE A 294 4.19 0.79 -2.26
N GLU A 295 3.76 -0.45 -2.07
CA GLU A 295 4.29 -1.61 -2.79
C GLU A 295 3.92 -1.64 -4.28
N GLY A 296 2.87 -0.96 -4.71
CA GLY A 296 2.31 -1.09 -6.06
C GLY A 296 1.22 -2.16 -6.12
N SER A 297 0.62 -2.49 -4.97
CA SER A 297 -0.58 -3.33 -4.90
C SER A 297 -1.80 -2.59 -5.45
N ALA A 298 -2.80 -3.35 -5.89
CA ALA A 298 -4.05 -2.79 -6.39
C ALA A 298 -4.75 -1.89 -5.36
N ASN A 299 -4.54 -2.12 -4.07
CA ASN A 299 -5.16 -1.34 -2.99
C ASN A 299 -4.28 -0.21 -2.44
N ASP A 300 -3.05 -0.09 -2.93
CA ASP A 300 -2.11 0.93 -2.47
C ASP A 300 -2.53 2.32 -2.92
N ILE A 301 -1.98 3.34 -2.26
CA ILE A 301 -2.23 4.72 -2.66
C ILE A 301 -1.61 4.99 -4.04
N PRO A 302 -2.31 5.75 -4.91
CA PRO A 302 -1.95 5.89 -6.31
C PRO A 302 -0.87 6.97 -6.49
N ILE A 303 0.34 6.73 -5.96
CA ILE A 303 1.41 7.74 -5.91
C ILE A 303 1.86 8.17 -7.30
N THR A 304 1.77 7.30 -8.31
CA THR A 304 2.17 7.61 -9.67
C THR A 304 1.20 8.60 -10.30
N GLN A 305 -0.11 8.36 -10.15
CA GLN A 305 -1.15 9.27 -10.60
C GLN A 305 -1.10 10.59 -9.84
N ILE A 306 -0.86 10.57 -8.52
CA ILE A 306 -0.75 11.80 -7.74
C ILE A 306 0.43 12.64 -8.22
N SER A 307 1.61 12.03 -8.45
CA SER A 307 2.76 12.73 -9.02
C SER A 307 2.46 13.30 -10.40
N ARG A 308 1.80 12.55 -11.28
CA ARG A 308 1.40 13.05 -12.62
C ARG A 308 0.37 14.18 -12.54
N MET A 309 -0.56 14.12 -11.61
CA MET A 309 -1.52 15.21 -11.38
C MET A 309 -0.80 16.49 -10.93
N ILE A 310 0.13 16.39 -9.98
CA ILE A 310 0.95 17.54 -9.55
C ILE A 310 1.77 18.09 -10.74
N GLU A 311 2.37 17.21 -11.55
CA GLU A 311 3.10 17.60 -12.75
C GLU A 311 2.21 18.40 -13.72
N ILE A 312 1.00 17.91 -14.02
CA ILE A 312 0.03 18.60 -14.88
C ILE A 312 -0.32 19.97 -14.30
N ASP A 313 -0.76 20.03 -13.03
CA ASP A 313 -1.18 21.27 -12.38
C ASP A 313 -0.09 22.36 -12.44
N LEU A 314 1.17 21.99 -12.16
CA LEU A 314 2.28 22.93 -12.13
C LEU A 314 2.75 23.33 -13.54
N ARG A 315 2.68 22.42 -14.52
CA ARG A 315 2.97 22.77 -15.94
C ARG A 315 1.89 23.68 -16.52
N GLU A 316 0.63 23.53 -16.10
CA GLU A 316 -0.44 24.49 -16.40
C GLU A 316 -0.15 25.87 -15.79
N MET A 317 0.34 25.93 -14.55
CA MET A 317 0.75 27.20 -13.92
C MET A 317 1.90 27.90 -14.69
N LEU A 318 2.79 27.13 -15.34
CA LEU A 318 3.83 27.64 -16.23
C LEU A 318 3.30 28.11 -17.60
N GLY A 319 2.03 27.83 -17.92
CA GLY A 319 1.44 28.12 -19.23
C GLY A 319 1.85 27.17 -20.34
N GLU A 320 2.36 25.98 -20.00
CA GLU A 320 2.72 24.97 -21.00
C GLU A 320 1.46 24.36 -21.62
N LYS A 321 1.47 24.17 -22.95
CA LYS A 321 0.32 23.62 -23.70
C LYS A 321 0.39 22.11 -23.89
N GLU A 322 1.61 21.58 -23.99
CA GLU A 322 1.84 20.14 -24.18
C GLU A 322 1.99 19.46 -22.82
N LEU A 323 0.85 19.12 -22.24
CA LEU A 323 0.76 18.49 -20.93
C LEU A 323 0.84 16.96 -21.08
N PRO A 324 1.46 16.28 -20.11
CA PRO A 324 1.52 14.84 -20.13
C PRO A 324 0.12 14.27 -19.83
N PRO A 325 -0.26 13.12 -20.40
CA PRO A 325 -1.58 12.56 -20.16
C PRO A 325 -1.76 12.17 -18.70
N ALA A 326 -2.98 12.36 -18.19
CA ALA A 326 -3.38 11.86 -16.88
C ALA A 326 -3.28 10.33 -16.83
N VAL A 327 -2.78 9.78 -15.73
CA VAL A 327 -2.73 8.32 -15.52
C VAL A 327 -4.16 7.80 -15.42
N GLN A 328 -4.53 6.91 -16.34
CA GLN A 328 -5.84 6.27 -16.34
C GLN A 328 -5.80 4.94 -15.59
N ALA A 329 -6.94 4.55 -15.01
CA ALA A 329 -7.06 3.27 -14.33
C ALA A 329 -7.01 2.12 -15.35
N GLN A 330 -6.15 1.13 -15.10
CA GLN A 330 -6.11 -0.12 -15.86
C GLN A 330 -6.89 -1.18 -15.08
N ASN A 331 -7.93 -1.76 -15.68
CA ASN A 331 -8.80 -2.73 -15.00
C ASN A 331 -9.36 -2.22 -13.64
N ASN A 332 -9.75 -0.94 -13.59
CA ASN A 332 -10.20 -0.22 -12.39
C ASN A 332 -9.13 -0.03 -11.31
N ILE A 333 -7.84 -0.17 -11.66
CA ILE A 333 -6.74 0.01 -10.72
C ILE A 333 -5.94 1.24 -11.17
N LEU A 334 -5.87 2.23 -10.28
CA LEU A 334 -5.12 3.46 -10.47
C LEU A 334 -3.77 3.39 -9.74
N MET A 335 -2.67 3.67 -10.42
CA MET A 335 -1.31 3.56 -9.87
C MET A 335 -0.79 4.80 -9.17
#